data_AF-A0AAU3NV24-F1
#
_entry.id   AF-A0AAU3NV24-F1
#
_cell.length_a   1.000
_cell.length_b   1.000
_cell.length_c   1.000
_cell.angle_alpha   90.00
_cell.angle_beta   90.00
_cell.angle_gamma   90.00
#
_symmetry.space_group_name_H-M   'P 1'
#
loop_
_entity.id
_entity.type
_entity.pdbx_description
1 polymer ?
#
loop_
_entity_poly.entity_id
_entity_poly.type
_entity_poly.pdbx_seq_one_letter_code
_entity_poly.pdbx_strand_id
1 'polypeptide(L)'
;MFVFVCAGCGARLTTPLSQVALPVHAHQKYGNGIQLPVLMEPGTFAVDPETWGPPWRTWEETDPNEAAARGIYAPVYALSDGAPGAIVITPGDTRCTVLIPEEGGGYCCGLDGADGPNMACETCGLPVASRIDDCSLWQAVWLAPNAVRRRLVDNADAAPLSWAELTAEGKGTPPFEPIATWGSRLGSKHWWSWSPQWEAAAGRALAHLLAASEGRPVTVPDGLIAEVFQRALDALLPAAPPARRAVLAGPGRPAPDTDADILLVPAHPQTGETWTPAGPAASAYLVPLPFGVWLWLASPEPYLPVPAAGGMPEGVLRDDPPAPRPRHLFRADPGVFQHTLVRLPAVRSPWLREILENLTQHMRARLF
;
A
#
# COMPACT_ATOMS: atom_id res chain seq x y z
N MET A 1 20.22 -0.35 -14.03
CA MET A 1 20.27 0.15 -12.64
C MET A 1 20.57 1.65 -12.62
N PHE A 2 20.21 2.35 -11.55
CA PHE A 2 20.38 3.80 -11.42
C PHE A 2 21.08 4.20 -10.14
N VAL A 3 21.79 5.32 -10.18
CA VAL A 3 22.22 6.04 -8.97
C VAL A 3 21.61 7.43 -8.99
N PHE A 4 21.29 7.95 -7.81
CA PHE A 4 20.92 9.35 -7.65
C PHE A 4 22.13 10.14 -7.19
N VAL A 5 22.37 11.27 -7.87
CA VAL A 5 23.45 12.20 -7.56
C VAL A 5 22.87 13.55 -7.15
N CYS A 6 23.58 14.30 -6.31
CA CYS A 6 23.22 15.65 -5.93
C CYS A 6 23.16 16.56 -7.16
N ALA A 7 22.08 17.33 -7.31
CA ALA A 7 21.93 18.26 -8.42
C ALA A 7 22.93 19.44 -8.36
N GLY A 8 23.38 19.80 -7.15
CA GLY A 8 24.32 20.91 -6.91
C GLY A 8 25.77 20.56 -7.25
N CYS A 9 26.30 19.48 -6.67
CA CYS A 9 27.73 19.12 -6.80
C CYS A 9 28.01 17.81 -7.55
N GLY A 10 26.99 17.03 -7.90
CA GLY A 10 27.16 15.74 -8.58
C GLY A 10 27.63 14.59 -7.69
N ALA A 11 27.78 14.79 -6.37
CA ALA A 11 28.11 13.72 -5.43
C ALA A 11 27.06 12.61 -5.46
N ARG A 12 27.50 11.36 -5.41
CA ARG A 12 26.61 10.19 -5.42
C ARG A 12 25.93 10.01 -4.06
N LEU A 13 24.60 9.98 -4.07
CA LEU A 13 23.77 9.95 -2.87
C LEU A 13 23.18 8.58 -2.55
N THR A 14 23.31 7.61 -3.45
CA THR A 14 22.73 6.26 -3.28
C THR A 14 23.67 5.14 -3.74
N THR A 15 23.43 3.93 -3.24
CA THR A 15 23.84 2.67 -3.90
C THR A 15 23.20 2.58 -5.32
N PRO A 16 23.63 1.64 -6.19
CA PRO A 16 22.91 1.39 -7.44
C PRO A 16 21.56 0.73 -7.10
N LEU A 17 20.48 1.24 -7.67
CA LEU A 17 19.11 0.86 -7.38
C LEU A 17 18.37 0.42 -8.65
N SER A 18 17.42 -0.49 -8.49
CA SER A 18 16.47 -0.89 -9.54
C SER A 18 15.10 -0.26 -9.30
N GLN A 19 14.45 0.19 -10.37
CA GLN A 19 13.13 0.79 -10.24
C GLN A 19 12.07 -0.29 -9.99
N VAL A 20 11.15 -0.04 -9.06
CA VAL A 20 9.96 -0.85 -8.81
C VAL A 20 8.71 0.02 -8.74
N ALA A 21 7.53 -0.60 -8.64
CA ALA A 21 6.28 0.11 -8.44
C ALA A 21 6.21 0.69 -7.01
N LEU A 22 5.57 1.85 -6.85
CA LEU A 22 5.33 2.42 -5.53
C LEU A 22 4.40 1.48 -4.72
N PRO A 23 4.80 1.03 -3.52
CA PRO A 23 3.94 0.20 -2.69
C PRO A 23 2.64 0.92 -2.32
N VAL A 24 1.51 0.20 -2.30
CA VAL A 24 0.19 0.78 -2.01
C VAL A 24 0.07 1.39 -0.60
N HIS A 25 0.96 0.97 0.30
CA HIS A 25 1.03 1.44 1.68
C HIS A 25 2.04 2.57 1.87
N ALA A 26 2.61 3.16 0.80
CA ALA A 26 3.65 4.18 0.89
C ALA A 26 3.26 5.42 1.72
N HIS A 27 1.98 5.81 1.68
CA HIS A 27 1.43 6.94 2.45
C HIS A 27 0.54 6.49 3.61
N GLN A 28 0.56 5.20 3.94
CA GLN A 28 -0.24 4.67 5.04
C GLN A 28 0.30 5.19 6.37
N LYS A 29 -0.60 5.72 7.20
CA LYS A 29 -0.34 6.02 8.61
C LYS A 29 -0.90 4.88 9.45
N TYR A 30 -0.06 4.18 10.19
CA TYR A 30 -0.47 2.95 10.86
C TYR A 30 -0.16 2.97 12.35
N GLY A 31 -1.22 3.15 13.15
CA GLY A 31 -1.15 3.14 14.62
C GLY A 31 -0.20 4.18 15.20
N ASN A 32 0.00 4.11 16.52
CA ASN A 32 1.01 4.89 17.23
C ASN A 32 1.86 3.93 18.06
N GLY A 33 3.18 4.16 18.11
CA GLY A 33 4.12 3.36 18.90
C GLY A 33 4.45 1.99 18.31
N ILE A 34 4.13 1.76 17.03
CA ILE A 34 4.46 0.54 16.31
C ILE A 34 5.83 0.71 15.62
N GLN A 35 6.64 -0.34 15.60
CA GLN A 35 7.86 -0.35 14.81
C GLN A 35 7.53 -0.90 13.42
N LEU A 36 7.07 -0.01 12.53
CA LEU A 36 6.86 -0.36 11.13
C LEU A 36 8.21 -0.66 10.45
N PRO A 37 8.26 -1.63 9.54
CA PRO A 37 9.47 -1.97 8.81
C PRO A 37 9.80 -0.90 7.76
N VAL A 38 10.91 -1.11 7.05
CA VAL A 38 11.27 -0.28 5.89
C VAL A 38 10.25 -0.46 4.77
N LEU A 39 9.88 0.64 4.12
CA LEU A 39 8.89 0.65 3.04
C LEU A 39 9.37 -0.09 1.78
N MET A 40 10.66 0.07 1.46
CA MET A 40 11.25 -0.41 0.22
C MET A 40 12.22 -1.57 0.49
N GLU A 41 12.24 -2.55 -0.39
CA GLU A 41 13.28 -3.58 -0.40
C GLU A 41 14.65 -2.95 -0.68
N PRO A 42 15.74 -3.38 -0.01
CA PRO A 42 17.08 -2.91 -0.30
C PRO A 42 17.48 -3.07 -1.77
N GLY A 43 18.15 -2.06 -2.33
CA GLY A 43 18.55 -2.03 -3.72
C GLY A 43 17.44 -1.62 -4.69
N THR A 44 16.30 -1.15 -4.18
CA THR A 44 15.17 -0.69 -5.01
C THR A 44 14.80 0.76 -4.76
N PHE A 45 14.13 1.38 -5.73
CA PHE A 45 13.48 2.67 -5.56
C PHE A 45 12.14 2.71 -6.29
N ALA A 46 11.23 3.55 -5.81
CA ALA A 46 10.01 3.92 -6.52
C ALA A 46 9.94 5.44 -6.70
N VAL A 47 9.20 5.87 -7.71
CA VAL A 47 8.89 7.29 -7.94
C VAL A 47 7.42 7.49 -7.60
N ASP A 48 7.15 8.41 -6.70
CA ASP A 48 5.79 8.84 -6.40
C ASP A 48 5.34 9.88 -7.43
N PRO A 49 4.31 9.58 -8.24
CA PRO A 49 3.79 10.53 -9.21
C PRO A 49 3.04 11.69 -8.55
N GLU A 50 2.66 11.57 -7.28
CA GLU A 50 1.87 12.57 -6.59
C GLU A 50 2.72 13.77 -6.13
N THR A 51 2.07 14.93 -6.09
CA THR A 51 2.63 16.13 -5.47
C THR A 51 2.61 15.96 -3.96
N TRP A 52 3.76 16.16 -3.31
CA TRP A 52 3.86 16.08 -1.86
C TRP A 52 4.75 17.18 -1.28
N GLY A 53 4.40 17.62 -0.07
CA GLY A 53 5.10 18.68 0.66
C GLY A 53 4.46 20.06 0.50
N PRO A 54 4.99 21.07 1.20
CA PRO A 54 4.48 22.43 1.13
C PRO A 54 4.73 23.08 -0.25
N PRO A 55 3.93 24.10 -0.63
CA PRO A 55 2.80 24.64 0.13
C PRO A 55 1.55 23.75 0.03
N TRP A 56 0.69 23.84 1.03
CA TRP A 56 -0.58 23.12 1.11
C TRP A 56 -1.73 24.10 0.89
N ARG A 57 -2.67 23.78 -0.02
CA ARG A 57 -3.92 24.54 -0.22
C ARG A 57 -5.11 23.73 0.26
N THR A 58 -6.09 24.38 0.87
CA THR A 58 -7.33 23.69 1.23
C THR A 58 -8.14 23.36 -0.02
N TRP A 59 -9.12 22.49 0.13
CA TRP A 59 -10.02 22.16 -0.98
C TRP A 59 -10.80 23.38 -1.47
N GLU A 60 -11.25 24.27 -0.57
CA GLU A 60 -12.00 25.47 -0.90
C GLU A 60 -11.18 26.48 -1.72
N GLU A 61 -9.85 26.45 -1.57
CA GLU A 61 -8.92 27.30 -2.32
C GLU A 61 -8.55 26.73 -3.69
N THR A 62 -8.94 25.48 -3.99
CA THR A 62 -8.57 24.79 -5.22
C THR A 62 -9.74 24.76 -6.19
N ASP A 63 -9.50 25.12 -7.46
CA ASP A 63 -10.53 25.02 -8.49
C ASP A 63 -10.90 23.53 -8.72
N PRO A 64 -12.19 23.16 -8.78
CA PRO A 64 -12.60 21.77 -8.98
C PRO A 64 -12.07 21.14 -10.28
N ASN A 65 -11.86 21.91 -11.35
CA ASN A 65 -11.26 21.40 -12.59
C ASN A 65 -9.76 21.20 -12.44
N GLU A 66 -9.08 22.06 -11.67
CA GLU A 66 -7.68 21.87 -11.30
C GLU A 66 -7.51 20.56 -10.51
N ALA A 67 -8.34 20.33 -9.48
CA ALA A 67 -8.33 19.08 -8.71
C ALA A 67 -8.60 17.86 -9.61
N ALA A 68 -9.58 17.95 -10.51
CA ALA A 68 -9.89 16.86 -11.45
C ALA A 68 -8.76 16.59 -12.44
N ALA A 69 -8.01 17.63 -12.88
CA ALA A 69 -6.82 17.48 -13.72
C ALA A 69 -5.67 16.79 -12.97
N ARG A 70 -5.61 16.92 -11.64
CA ARG A 70 -4.73 16.16 -10.74
C ARG A 70 -5.29 14.78 -10.38
N GLY A 71 -6.43 14.37 -10.97
CA GLY A 71 -7.06 13.08 -10.73
C GLY A 71 -7.84 12.99 -9.41
N ILE A 72 -8.22 14.12 -8.81
CA ILE A 72 -8.95 14.16 -7.52
C ILE A 72 -10.37 14.67 -7.77
N TYR A 73 -11.35 13.85 -7.41
CA TYR A 73 -12.75 14.02 -7.80
C TYR A 73 -13.72 14.25 -6.63
N ALA A 74 -13.22 14.27 -5.40
CA ALA A 74 -13.96 14.57 -4.19
C ALA A 74 -13.12 15.40 -3.20
N PRO A 75 -13.76 16.13 -2.27
CA PRO A 75 -13.05 16.95 -1.30
C PRO A 75 -12.06 16.17 -0.44
N VAL A 76 -10.90 16.78 -0.21
CA VAL A 76 -9.87 16.34 0.74
C VAL A 76 -9.50 17.49 1.66
N TYR A 77 -8.82 17.21 2.77
CA TYR A 77 -8.46 18.27 3.72
C TYR A 77 -7.55 19.34 3.10
N ALA A 78 -6.50 18.92 2.42
CA ALA A 78 -5.57 19.79 1.72
C ALA A 78 -4.91 19.07 0.54
N LEU A 79 -4.50 19.85 -0.45
CA LEU A 79 -3.72 19.44 -1.60
C LEU A 79 -2.32 20.04 -1.51
N SER A 80 -1.31 19.22 -1.80
CA SER A 80 0.06 19.69 -1.95
C SER A 80 0.27 20.34 -3.31
N ASP A 81 0.96 21.47 -3.34
CA ASP A 81 1.57 22.04 -4.55
C ASP A 81 3.09 21.81 -4.61
N GLY A 82 3.58 20.88 -3.79
CA GLY A 82 4.95 20.41 -3.83
C GLY A 82 5.27 19.74 -5.17
N ALA A 83 6.56 19.59 -5.45
CA ALA A 83 7.00 18.99 -6.70
C ALA A 83 6.65 17.48 -6.75
N PRO A 84 6.06 16.99 -7.84
CA PRO A 84 5.82 15.56 -8.01
C PRO A 84 7.13 14.84 -8.33
N GLY A 85 7.10 13.51 -8.28
CA GLY A 85 8.24 12.68 -8.67
C GLY A 85 9.22 12.41 -7.55
N ALA A 86 8.81 12.55 -6.29
CA ALA A 86 9.63 12.21 -5.15
C ALA A 86 10.10 10.75 -5.24
N ILE A 87 11.36 10.50 -4.91
CA ILE A 87 11.94 9.16 -5.05
C ILE A 87 12.08 8.53 -3.67
N VAL A 88 11.42 7.40 -3.47
CA VAL A 88 11.52 6.66 -2.21
C VAL A 88 12.52 5.51 -2.30
N ILE A 89 13.35 5.39 -1.26
CA ILE A 89 14.33 4.33 -1.08
C ILE A 89 14.33 3.87 0.38
N THR A 90 14.96 2.72 0.64
CA THR A 90 15.23 2.33 2.03
C THR A 90 16.34 3.22 2.64
N PRO A 91 16.28 3.55 3.94
CA PRO A 91 17.32 4.36 4.57
C PRO A 91 18.74 3.80 4.40
N GLY A 92 18.90 2.47 4.36
CA GLY A 92 20.20 1.80 4.20
C GLY A 92 20.90 2.01 2.86
N ASP A 93 20.19 2.50 1.85
CA ASP A 93 20.73 2.74 0.50
C ASP A 93 21.30 4.16 0.32
N THR A 94 21.11 5.04 1.30
CA THR A 94 21.67 6.41 1.30
C THR A 94 23.19 6.42 1.44
N ARG A 95 23.86 7.36 0.78
CA ARG A 95 25.32 7.59 0.82
C ARG A 95 25.60 9.09 0.82
N CYS A 96 26.69 9.52 1.44
CA CYS A 96 27.17 10.92 1.38
C CYS A 96 26.09 11.95 1.73
N THR A 97 25.25 11.62 2.71
CA THR A 97 24.20 12.48 3.26
C THR A 97 24.33 12.57 4.76
N VAL A 98 24.08 13.76 5.31
CA VAL A 98 24.04 14.03 6.74
C VAL A 98 22.66 14.51 7.14
N LEU A 99 22.20 14.20 8.35
CA LEU A 99 20.99 14.80 8.90
C LEU A 99 21.22 16.28 9.15
N ILE A 100 20.17 17.08 8.99
CA ILE A 100 20.12 18.50 9.36
C ILE A 100 19.41 18.56 10.71
N PRO A 101 20.14 18.72 11.84
CA PRO A 101 19.53 18.62 13.17
C PRO A 101 18.42 19.63 13.41
N GLU A 102 18.52 20.83 12.83
CA GLU A 102 17.56 21.92 12.97
C GLU A 102 16.24 21.65 12.22
N GLU A 103 16.29 20.80 11.18
CA GLU A 103 15.14 20.37 10.37
C GLU A 103 14.66 18.96 10.76
N GLY A 104 15.05 18.50 11.95
CA GLY A 104 14.68 17.21 12.53
C GLY A 104 13.26 17.17 13.09
N GLY A 105 12.31 17.87 12.47
CA GLY A 105 10.90 17.85 12.83
C GLY A 105 10.34 16.44 12.89
N GLY A 106 9.39 16.22 13.80
CA GLY A 106 8.82 14.89 14.01
C GLY A 106 7.70 14.85 15.05
N TYR A 107 6.71 13.99 14.80
CA TYR A 107 5.70 13.60 15.77
C TYR A 107 6.18 12.41 16.63
N CYS A 108 5.78 12.37 17.90
CA CYS A 108 5.87 11.24 18.84
C CYS A 108 7.24 10.55 19.08
N CYS A 109 7.81 9.84 18.10
CA CYS A 109 8.93 8.90 18.31
C CYS A 109 10.07 9.01 17.29
N GLY A 110 9.98 9.85 16.26
CA GLY A 110 11.02 9.96 15.23
C GLY A 110 10.74 11.06 14.21
N LEU A 111 11.46 11.04 13.10
CA LEU A 111 11.30 11.98 12.00
C LEU A 111 10.07 11.58 11.16
N ASP A 112 9.15 12.50 10.95
CA ASP A 112 7.97 12.27 10.09
C ASP A 112 8.13 12.87 8.67
N GLY A 113 9.15 13.71 8.47
CA GLY A 113 9.46 14.35 7.20
C GLY A 113 8.47 15.44 6.77
N ALA A 114 7.56 15.87 7.66
CA ALA A 114 6.50 16.84 7.33
C ALA A 114 7.04 18.24 7.03
N ASP A 115 8.15 18.63 7.67
CA ASP A 115 8.77 19.95 7.52
C ASP A 115 9.65 20.09 6.26
N GLY A 116 9.77 19.02 5.47
CA GLY A 116 10.56 19.00 4.24
C GLY A 116 11.90 18.28 4.40
N PRO A 117 12.91 18.59 3.55
CA PRO A 117 14.19 17.89 3.55
C PRO A 117 14.96 18.05 4.86
N ASN A 118 15.13 16.94 5.59
CA ASN A 118 15.91 16.86 6.84
C ASN A 118 17.29 16.17 6.64
N MET A 119 17.67 15.93 5.38
CA MET A 119 18.98 15.41 4.98
C MET A 119 19.63 16.33 3.95
N ALA A 120 20.91 16.64 4.15
CA ALA A 120 21.75 17.41 3.23
C ALA A 120 22.83 16.55 2.58
N CYS A 121 23.25 16.94 1.38
CA CYS A 121 24.45 16.40 0.74
C CYS A 121 25.68 16.78 1.58
N GLU A 122 26.45 15.78 2.00
CA GLU A 122 27.64 15.96 2.84
C GLU A 122 28.69 16.88 2.19
N THR A 123 28.78 16.87 0.86
CA THR A 123 29.80 17.64 0.11
C THR A 123 29.47 19.13 -0.05
N CYS A 124 28.21 19.48 -0.26
CA CYS A 124 27.83 20.85 -0.62
C CYS A 124 26.74 21.47 0.27
N GLY A 125 26.21 20.72 1.23
CA GLY A 125 25.18 21.18 2.16
C GLY A 125 23.78 21.35 1.55
N LEU A 126 23.58 21.06 0.26
CA LEU A 126 22.26 21.16 -0.37
C LEU A 126 21.28 20.17 0.30
N PRO A 127 20.10 20.60 0.78
CA PRO A 127 19.06 19.70 1.24
C PRO A 127 18.56 18.83 0.07
N VAL A 128 18.62 17.51 0.22
CA VAL A 128 18.41 16.53 -0.87
C VAL A 128 17.37 15.48 -0.57
N ALA A 129 17.00 15.26 0.69
CA ALA A 129 16.05 14.21 1.05
C ALA A 129 15.38 14.44 2.43
N SER A 130 14.29 13.72 2.66
CA SER A 130 13.62 13.58 3.95
C SER A 130 13.69 12.13 4.41
N ARG A 131 14.30 11.88 5.57
CA ARG A 131 14.23 10.61 6.28
C ARG A 131 12.98 10.56 7.14
N ILE A 132 12.31 9.41 7.10
CA ILE A 132 11.17 9.07 7.93
C ILE A 132 11.53 7.86 8.80
N ASP A 133 11.40 8.01 10.11
CA ASP A 133 11.52 6.94 11.10
C ASP A 133 10.56 7.07 12.30
N ASP A 134 9.49 7.86 12.16
CA ASP A 134 8.41 7.90 13.15
C ASP A 134 7.63 6.57 13.27
N CYS A 135 7.11 6.32 14.47
CA CYS A 135 6.39 5.10 14.86
C CYS A 135 4.98 4.92 14.26
N SER A 136 4.48 5.91 13.52
CA SER A 136 3.21 5.83 12.79
C SER A 136 3.39 5.70 11.28
N LEU A 137 4.62 5.74 10.78
CA LEU A 137 4.96 5.82 9.36
C LEU A 137 5.96 4.73 8.96
N TRP A 138 5.90 4.34 7.70
CA TRP A 138 6.85 3.38 7.13
C TRP A 138 8.25 4.01 7.04
N GLN A 139 9.27 3.28 7.49
CA GLN A 139 10.63 3.81 7.47
C GLN A 139 11.13 3.96 6.04
N ALA A 140 11.55 5.16 5.67
CA ALA A 140 11.87 5.49 4.29
C ALA A 140 12.82 6.70 4.21
N VAL A 141 13.46 6.86 3.05
CA VAL A 141 14.06 8.13 2.65
C VAL A 141 13.45 8.57 1.34
N TRP A 142 12.94 9.80 1.31
CA TRP A 142 12.34 10.45 0.16
C TRP A 142 13.31 11.49 -0.40
N LEU A 143 13.94 11.20 -1.54
CA LEU A 143 14.80 12.16 -2.23
C LEU A 143 13.93 13.24 -2.89
N ALA A 144 14.31 14.50 -2.65
CA ALA A 144 13.62 15.65 -3.24
C ALA A 144 13.88 15.68 -4.76
N PRO A 145 12.83 15.63 -5.60
CA PRO A 145 12.97 15.44 -7.04
C PRO A 145 13.80 16.53 -7.73
N ASN A 146 13.73 17.76 -7.21
CA ASN A 146 14.44 18.92 -7.75
C ASN A 146 15.90 19.03 -7.25
N ALA A 147 16.28 18.26 -6.22
CA ALA A 147 17.60 18.33 -5.60
C ALA A 147 18.52 17.18 -6.00
N VAL A 148 17.99 16.19 -6.75
CA VAL A 148 18.74 15.02 -7.21
C VAL A 148 18.61 14.82 -8.72
N ARG A 149 19.57 14.13 -9.32
CA ARG A 149 19.53 13.70 -10.73
C ARG A 149 19.73 12.20 -10.81
N ARG A 150 18.87 11.54 -11.57
CA ARG A 150 18.99 10.12 -11.89
C ARG A 150 20.09 9.92 -12.94
N ARG A 151 20.98 8.96 -12.71
CA ARG A 151 22.03 8.54 -13.65
C ARG A 151 21.97 7.05 -13.86
N LEU A 152 22.03 6.62 -15.12
CA LEU A 152 22.17 5.21 -15.47
C LEU A 152 23.57 4.75 -15.08
N VAL A 153 23.67 3.59 -14.45
CA VAL A 153 24.94 2.89 -14.24
C VAL A 153 25.11 1.88 -15.37
N ASP A 154 26.30 1.82 -16.00
CA ASP A 154 26.62 0.87 -17.07
C ASP A 154 26.59 -0.57 -16.54
N ASN A 155 25.40 -1.15 -16.56
CA ASN A 155 25.08 -2.57 -16.59
C ASN A 155 23.55 -2.67 -16.77
N ALA A 156 23.15 -3.55 -17.69
CA ALA A 156 21.77 -3.69 -18.15
C ALA A 156 20.75 -3.53 -17.01
N ASP A 157 19.77 -2.63 -17.17
CA ASP A 157 18.53 -2.77 -16.41
C ASP A 157 18.04 -4.18 -16.69
N ALA A 158 18.06 -5.04 -15.67
CA ALA A 158 17.44 -6.33 -15.78
C ALA A 158 15.98 -6.07 -16.17
N ALA A 159 15.54 -6.70 -17.27
CA ALA A 159 14.15 -6.61 -17.67
C ALA A 159 13.26 -7.02 -16.48
N PRO A 160 12.10 -6.37 -16.28
CA PRO A 160 11.15 -6.81 -15.27
C PRO A 160 10.85 -8.30 -15.45
N LEU A 161 10.71 -9.01 -14.34
CA LEU A 161 10.31 -10.40 -14.32
C LEU A 161 8.97 -10.54 -15.03
N SER A 162 8.78 -11.65 -15.74
CA SER A 162 7.48 -12.04 -16.26
C SER A 162 6.56 -12.50 -15.12
N TRP A 163 5.25 -12.52 -15.38
CA TRP A 163 4.27 -13.08 -14.44
C TRP A 163 4.60 -14.53 -14.05
N ALA A 164 5.13 -15.34 -14.98
CA ALA A 164 5.52 -16.72 -14.72
C ALA A 164 6.70 -16.82 -13.74
N GLU A 165 7.71 -15.96 -13.90
CA GLU A 165 8.86 -15.89 -12.99
C GLU A 165 8.44 -15.42 -11.60
N LEU A 166 7.57 -14.39 -11.50
CA LEU A 166 7.04 -13.93 -10.22
C LEU A 166 6.25 -15.01 -9.48
N THR A 167 5.40 -15.76 -10.19
CA THR A 167 4.65 -16.87 -9.59
C THR A 167 5.59 -18.00 -9.16
N ALA A 168 6.66 -18.26 -9.90
CA ALA A 168 7.67 -19.25 -9.53
C ALA A 168 8.52 -18.84 -8.32
N GLU A 169 8.83 -17.55 -8.16
CA GLU A 169 9.51 -17.03 -6.96
C GLU A 169 8.68 -17.20 -5.68
N GLY A 170 7.34 -17.18 -5.80
CA GLY A 170 6.44 -17.51 -4.69
C GLY A 170 6.47 -16.53 -3.52
N LYS A 171 7.03 -15.32 -3.68
CA LYS A 171 7.14 -14.31 -2.62
C LYS A 171 5.77 -13.69 -2.29
N GLY A 172 5.06 -14.32 -1.35
CA GLY A 172 3.80 -13.82 -0.81
C GLY A 172 3.99 -12.86 0.37
N THR A 173 2.99 -11.99 0.61
CA THR A 173 2.89 -11.18 1.83
C THR A 173 1.96 -11.89 2.81
N PRO A 174 2.43 -12.45 3.94
CA PRO A 174 1.56 -13.14 4.89
C PRO A 174 0.44 -12.25 5.45
N PRO A 175 -0.79 -12.77 5.63
CA PRO A 175 -1.91 -11.98 6.20
C PRO A 175 -1.68 -11.62 7.67
N PHE A 176 -0.84 -12.38 8.37
CA PHE A 176 -0.54 -12.19 9.77
C PHE A 176 0.95 -12.03 9.96
N GLU A 177 1.34 -11.04 10.77
CA GLU A 177 2.74 -10.78 11.11
C GLU A 177 2.89 -10.40 12.58
N PRO A 178 4.06 -10.67 13.18
CA PRO A 178 4.37 -10.14 14.51
C PRO A 178 4.54 -8.63 14.42
N ILE A 179 3.81 -7.89 15.25
CA ILE A 179 3.94 -6.44 15.35
C ILE A 179 4.78 -6.10 16.58
N ALA A 180 5.93 -5.46 16.34
CA ALA A 180 6.78 -4.92 17.38
C ALA A 180 6.28 -3.53 17.81
N THR A 181 6.37 -3.24 19.11
CA THR A 181 6.05 -1.93 19.69
C THR A 181 7.28 -1.34 20.35
N TRP A 182 7.46 -0.04 20.20
CA TRP A 182 8.59 0.67 20.80
C TRP A 182 8.54 0.56 22.33
N GLY A 183 9.65 0.14 22.94
CA GLY A 183 9.78 0.00 24.40
C GLY A 183 9.17 -1.26 25.02
N SER A 184 8.70 -2.24 24.23
CA SER A 184 8.16 -3.48 24.78
C SER A 184 9.21 -4.35 25.47
N ARG A 185 9.02 -4.61 26.77
CA ARG A 185 9.85 -5.52 27.58
C ARG A 185 9.64 -7.00 27.25
N LEU A 186 8.61 -7.32 26.45
CA LEU A 186 8.21 -8.69 26.11
C LEU A 186 8.82 -9.20 24.79
N GLY A 187 9.70 -8.40 24.15
CA GLY A 187 10.38 -8.76 22.91
C GLY A 187 9.55 -8.53 21.64
N SER A 188 10.18 -8.68 20.47
CA SER A 188 9.61 -8.37 19.14
C SER A 188 8.53 -9.34 18.64
N LYS A 189 8.26 -10.45 19.36
CA LYS A 189 7.31 -11.51 18.95
C LYS A 189 6.06 -11.63 19.86
N HIS A 190 5.81 -10.64 20.72
CA HIS A 190 4.79 -10.77 21.77
C HIS A 190 3.33 -10.64 21.29
N TRP A 191 3.09 -10.05 20.11
CA TRP A 191 1.74 -9.85 19.57
C TRP A 191 1.69 -10.08 18.05
N TRP A 192 0.71 -10.86 17.60
CA TRP A 192 0.40 -11.08 16.18
C TRP A 192 -0.85 -10.29 15.80
N SER A 193 -0.81 -9.68 14.62
CA SER A 193 -1.91 -8.89 14.09
C SER A 193 -2.09 -9.17 12.60
N TRP A 194 -3.15 -8.59 12.03
CA TRP A 194 -3.22 -8.41 10.59
C TRP A 194 -2.04 -7.58 10.09
N SER A 195 -1.52 -7.94 8.93
CA SER A 195 -0.43 -7.20 8.30
C SER A 195 -0.92 -5.81 7.88
N PRO A 196 -0.21 -4.72 8.22
CA PRO A 196 -0.52 -3.38 7.76
C PRO A 196 -0.58 -3.30 6.22
N GLN A 197 0.24 -4.09 5.52
CA GLN A 197 0.22 -4.18 4.06
C GLN A 197 -1.10 -4.77 3.54
N TRP A 198 -1.69 -5.74 4.26
CA TRP A 198 -2.99 -6.30 3.93
C TRP A 198 -4.11 -5.31 4.16
N GLU A 199 -4.08 -4.58 5.29
CA GLU A 199 -5.06 -3.53 5.58
C GLU A 199 -5.02 -2.43 4.50
N ALA A 200 -3.83 -2.00 4.08
CA ALA A 200 -3.66 -1.05 2.97
C ALA A 200 -4.15 -1.61 1.63
N ALA A 201 -3.79 -2.85 1.29
CA ALA A 201 -4.24 -3.52 0.07
C ALA A 201 -5.77 -3.61 0.01
N ALA A 202 -6.40 -3.96 1.14
CA ALA A 202 -7.84 -4.04 1.25
C ALA A 202 -8.49 -2.65 1.18
N GLY A 203 -7.89 -1.61 1.77
CA GLY A 203 -8.37 -0.23 1.65
C GLY A 203 -8.46 0.21 0.18
N ARG A 204 -7.38 -0.01 -0.59
CA ARG A 204 -7.37 0.27 -2.03
C ARG A 204 -8.39 -0.57 -2.79
N ALA A 205 -8.41 -1.88 -2.56
CA ALA A 205 -9.29 -2.79 -3.28
C ALA A 205 -10.77 -2.53 -2.97
N LEU A 206 -11.13 -2.19 -1.73
CA LEU A 206 -12.48 -1.86 -1.33
C LEU A 206 -13.00 -0.61 -2.05
N ALA A 207 -12.16 0.44 -2.21
CA ALA A 207 -12.55 1.61 -3.00
C ALA A 207 -12.90 1.25 -4.45
N HIS A 208 -12.09 0.39 -5.08
CA HIS A 208 -12.36 -0.12 -6.42
C HIS A 208 -13.62 -1.01 -6.47
N LEU A 209 -13.83 -1.89 -5.48
CA LEU A 209 -15.03 -2.72 -5.39
C LEU A 209 -16.30 -1.88 -5.26
N LEU A 210 -16.29 -0.82 -4.45
CA LEU A 210 -17.42 0.10 -4.34
C LEU A 210 -17.65 0.84 -5.66
N ALA A 211 -16.60 1.35 -6.31
CA ALA A 211 -16.74 1.98 -7.63
C ALA A 211 -17.34 1.02 -8.67
N ALA A 212 -16.86 -0.22 -8.70
CA ALA A 212 -17.36 -1.27 -9.58
C ALA A 212 -18.74 -1.80 -9.20
N SER A 213 -19.19 -1.61 -7.96
CA SER A 213 -20.50 -2.08 -7.50
C SER A 213 -21.66 -1.37 -8.18
N GLU A 214 -21.44 -0.12 -8.64
CA GLU A 214 -22.49 0.77 -9.15
C GLU A 214 -23.67 0.94 -8.17
N GLY A 215 -23.42 0.80 -6.86
CA GLY A 215 -24.43 0.89 -5.80
C GLY A 215 -25.26 -0.39 -5.61
N ARG A 216 -24.85 -1.50 -6.21
CA ARG A 216 -25.46 -2.83 -6.03
C ARG A 216 -24.64 -3.64 -5.00
N PRO A 217 -25.24 -4.61 -4.28
CA PRO A 217 -24.46 -5.50 -3.43
C PRO A 217 -23.40 -6.26 -4.23
N VAL A 218 -22.28 -6.56 -3.58
CA VAL A 218 -21.18 -7.32 -4.17
C VAL A 218 -20.95 -8.59 -3.36
N THR A 219 -20.82 -9.73 -4.05
CA THR A 219 -20.42 -10.99 -3.43
C THR A 219 -18.97 -11.31 -3.81
N VAL A 220 -18.20 -11.78 -2.83
CA VAL A 220 -16.83 -12.27 -3.03
C VAL A 220 -16.75 -13.78 -2.74
N PRO A 221 -15.69 -14.48 -3.20
CA PRO A 221 -15.52 -15.90 -2.87
C PRO A 221 -15.32 -16.11 -1.36
N ASP A 222 -15.72 -17.29 -0.88
CA ASP A 222 -15.57 -17.70 0.52
C ASP A 222 -14.09 -17.74 0.98
N GLY A 223 -13.90 -17.89 2.30
CA GLY A 223 -12.58 -18.00 2.92
C GLY A 223 -11.95 -16.63 3.19
N LEU A 224 -10.64 -16.51 3.01
CA LEU A 224 -9.89 -15.29 3.38
C LEU A 224 -10.37 -14.04 2.62
N ILE A 225 -10.85 -14.19 1.38
CA ILE A 225 -11.40 -13.06 0.61
C ILE A 225 -12.68 -12.53 1.28
N ALA A 226 -13.59 -13.43 1.69
CA ALA A 226 -14.79 -13.06 2.43
C ALA A 226 -14.46 -12.45 3.81
N GLU A 227 -13.46 -12.99 4.53
CA GLU A 227 -12.99 -12.43 5.81
C GLU A 227 -12.49 -10.98 5.67
N VAL A 228 -11.80 -10.66 4.56
CA VAL A 228 -11.24 -9.34 4.28
C VAL A 228 -12.29 -8.35 3.78
N PHE A 229 -13.19 -8.77 2.88
CA PHE A 229 -14.05 -7.85 2.14
C PHE A 229 -15.54 -7.93 2.48
N GLN A 230 -16.12 -9.11 2.68
CA GLN A 230 -17.59 -9.28 2.68
C GLN A 230 -18.26 -8.47 3.78
N ARG A 231 -17.68 -8.46 4.99
CA ARG A 231 -18.22 -7.67 6.12
C ARG A 231 -18.29 -6.17 5.81
N ALA A 232 -17.28 -5.62 5.15
CA ALA A 232 -17.27 -4.21 4.79
C ALA A 232 -18.26 -3.92 3.65
N LEU A 233 -18.32 -4.81 2.65
CA LEU A 233 -19.26 -4.70 1.54
C LEU A 233 -20.71 -4.73 2.02
N ASP A 234 -21.08 -5.68 2.89
CA ASP A 234 -22.43 -5.80 3.46
C ASP A 234 -22.83 -4.58 4.30
N ALA A 235 -21.86 -3.92 4.92
CA ALA A 235 -22.11 -2.72 5.74
C ALA A 235 -22.22 -1.44 4.91
N LEU A 236 -21.57 -1.37 3.74
CA LEU A 236 -21.47 -0.18 2.91
C LEU A 236 -22.43 -0.20 1.70
N LEU A 237 -22.88 -1.37 1.27
CA LEU A 237 -23.75 -1.54 0.11
C LEU A 237 -25.16 -1.97 0.52
N PRO A 238 -26.20 -1.60 -0.26
CA PRO A 238 -27.56 -2.04 0.02
C PRO A 238 -27.71 -3.55 -0.22
N ALA A 239 -28.55 -4.21 0.58
CA ALA A 239 -28.80 -5.65 0.49
C ALA A 239 -29.74 -6.08 -0.67
N ALA A 240 -29.99 -5.22 -1.66
CA ALA A 240 -31.01 -5.46 -2.69
C ALA A 240 -30.44 -6.18 -3.93
N PRO A 241 -30.99 -7.35 -4.33
CA PRO A 241 -30.53 -8.05 -5.54
C PRO A 241 -30.85 -7.24 -6.82
N PRO A 242 -30.16 -7.53 -7.94
CA PRO A 242 -29.13 -8.55 -8.12
C PRO A 242 -27.73 -8.10 -7.66
N ALA A 243 -27.00 -8.99 -6.99
CA ALA A 243 -25.61 -8.73 -6.60
C ALA A 243 -24.65 -8.82 -7.80
N ARG A 244 -23.57 -8.03 -7.78
CA ARG A 244 -22.44 -8.17 -8.70
C ARG A 244 -21.45 -9.17 -8.14
N ARG A 245 -20.90 -10.04 -9.01
CA ARG A 245 -19.98 -11.10 -8.58
C ARG A 245 -18.53 -10.68 -8.78
N ALA A 246 -17.79 -10.62 -7.67
CA ALA A 246 -16.34 -10.48 -7.69
C ALA A 246 -15.67 -11.85 -7.59
N VAL A 247 -14.67 -12.11 -8.41
CA VAL A 247 -13.88 -13.36 -8.39
C VAL A 247 -12.39 -13.07 -8.42
N LEU A 248 -11.60 -14.01 -7.91
CA LEU A 248 -10.14 -13.93 -7.97
C LEU A 248 -9.63 -14.49 -9.31
N ALA A 249 -8.90 -13.67 -10.06
CA ALA A 249 -8.30 -14.03 -11.35
C ALA A 249 -6.82 -13.64 -11.40
N GLY A 250 -6.04 -14.27 -12.29
CA GLY A 250 -4.64 -13.91 -12.48
C GLY A 250 -3.80 -14.98 -13.16
N PRO A 251 -2.47 -14.79 -13.22
CA PRO A 251 -1.56 -15.67 -13.94
C PRO A 251 -1.62 -17.11 -13.39
N GLY A 252 -1.58 -18.09 -14.29
CA GLY A 252 -1.62 -19.52 -13.93
C GLY A 252 -2.97 -20.04 -13.42
N ARG A 253 -4.01 -19.19 -13.33
CA ARG A 253 -5.37 -19.61 -12.96
C ARG A 253 -6.23 -19.91 -14.20
N PRO A 254 -7.28 -20.73 -14.07
CA PRO A 254 -8.29 -20.87 -15.12
C PRO A 254 -8.88 -19.52 -15.53
N ALA A 255 -9.35 -19.42 -16.78
CA ALA A 255 -10.05 -18.23 -17.24
C ALA A 255 -11.28 -17.96 -16.33
N PRO A 256 -11.51 -16.70 -15.94
CA PRO A 256 -12.64 -16.36 -15.10
C PRO A 256 -13.96 -16.61 -15.84
N ASP A 257 -15.01 -16.95 -15.09
CA ASP A 257 -16.34 -17.18 -15.62
C ASP A 257 -16.87 -15.94 -16.37
N THR A 258 -17.67 -16.15 -17.42
CA THR A 258 -18.23 -15.05 -18.23
C THR A 258 -19.26 -14.21 -17.48
N ASP A 259 -19.73 -14.66 -16.31
CA ASP A 259 -20.69 -13.96 -15.46
C ASP A 259 -20.01 -13.14 -14.34
N ALA A 260 -18.68 -13.14 -14.26
CA ALA A 260 -17.94 -12.35 -13.31
C ALA A 260 -17.90 -10.86 -13.73
N ASP A 261 -18.56 -10.02 -12.94
CA ASP A 261 -18.59 -8.57 -13.13
C ASP A 261 -17.26 -7.89 -12.79
N ILE A 262 -16.56 -8.45 -11.80
CA ILE A 262 -15.41 -7.82 -11.15
C ILE A 262 -14.31 -8.87 -10.94
N LEU A 263 -13.07 -8.52 -11.28
CA LEU A 263 -11.91 -9.40 -11.13
C LEU A 263 -10.91 -8.81 -10.14
N LEU A 264 -10.68 -9.52 -9.04
CA LEU A 264 -9.55 -9.26 -8.13
C LEU A 264 -8.28 -9.83 -8.79
N VAL A 265 -7.36 -8.96 -9.21
CA VAL A 265 -6.20 -9.30 -10.05
C VAL A 265 -4.90 -8.74 -9.50
N PRO A 266 -3.73 -9.36 -9.77
CA PRO A 266 -2.47 -8.85 -9.26
C PRO A 266 -1.99 -7.64 -10.06
N ALA A 267 -1.33 -6.71 -9.37
CA ALA A 267 -0.50 -5.67 -9.94
C ALA A 267 0.98 -6.07 -9.88
N HIS A 268 1.71 -5.79 -10.95
CA HIS A 268 3.09 -6.19 -11.13
C HIS A 268 4.00 -5.40 -10.17
N PRO A 269 4.82 -6.05 -9.32
CA PRO A 269 5.58 -5.37 -8.28
C PRO A 269 6.67 -4.44 -8.83
N GLN A 270 7.20 -4.70 -10.03
CA GLN A 270 8.27 -3.87 -10.61
C GLN A 270 7.76 -2.78 -11.56
N THR A 271 6.60 -2.98 -12.19
CA THR A 271 6.10 -2.06 -13.25
C THR A 271 4.80 -1.35 -12.84
N GLY A 272 4.08 -1.88 -11.85
CA GLY A 272 2.76 -1.38 -11.44
C GLY A 272 1.63 -1.78 -12.38
N GLU A 273 1.94 -2.46 -13.50
CA GLU A 273 0.94 -2.88 -14.47
C GLU A 273 -0.02 -3.89 -13.86
N THR A 274 -1.31 -3.68 -14.06
CA THR A 274 -2.34 -4.62 -13.62
C THR A 274 -2.42 -5.77 -14.61
N TRP A 275 -2.46 -7.01 -14.11
CA TRP A 275 -2.68 -8.17 -14.95
C TRP A 275 -4.04 -8.07 -15.65
N THR A 276 -4.05 -8.34 -16.96
CA THR A 276 -5.27 -8.32 -17.78
C THR A 276 -5.57 -9.72 -18.31
N PRO A 277 -6.82 -10.21 -18.15
CA PRO A 277 -7.21 -11.50 -18.71
C PRO A 277 -7.28 -11.41 -20.25
N ALA A 278 -6.98 -12.51 -20.92
CA ALA A 278 -7.24 -12.63 -22.36
C ALA A 278 -8.72 -12.97 -22.62
N GLY A 279 -9.28 -12.47 -23.72
CA GLY A 279 -10.62 -12.85 -24.19
C GLY A 279 -11.77 -12.04 -23.57
N PRO A 280 -13.02 -12.58 -23.55
CA PRO A 280 -14.22 -11.85 -23.17
C PRO A 280 -14.20 -11.28 -21.75
N ALA A 281 -13.46 -11.90 -20.83
CA ALA A 281 -13.29 -11.42 -19.46
C ALA A 281 -12.51 -10.10 -19.34
N ALA A 282 -11.88 -9.63 -20.43
CA ALA A 282 -11.19 -8.34 -20.46
C ALA A 282 -12.13 -7.14 -20.26
N SER A 283 -13.46 -7.32 -20.41
CA SER A 283 -14.44 -6.26 -20.16
C SER A 283 -14.86 -6.13 -18.70
N ALA A 284 -14.51 -7.08 -17.83
CA ALA A 284 -14.83 -7.01 -16.41
C ALA A 284 -14.00 -5.92 -15.70
N TYR A 285 -14.53 -5.36 -14.62
CA TYR A 285 -13.81 -4.33 -13.87
C TYR A 285 -12.65 -4.96 -13.11
N LEU A 286 -11.43 -4.44 -13.29
CA LEU A 286 -10.23 -4.95 -12.64
C LEU A 286 -9.98 -4.24 -11.31
N VAL A 287 -9.88 -5.01 -10.24
CA VAL A 287 -9.52 -4.55 -8.89
C VAL A 287 -8.08 -4.97 -8.62
N PRO A 288 -7.11 -4.03 -8.67
CA PRO A 288 -5.70 -4.36 -8.50
C PRO A 288 -5.36 -4.65 -7.03
N LEU A 289 -4.66 -5.75 -6.80
CA LEU A 289 -4.09 -6.16 -5.53
C LEU A 289 -2.55 -6.21 -5.63
N PRO A 290 -1.80 -5.83 -4.59
CA PRO A 290 -0.36 -6.11 -4.55
C PRO A 290 -0.09 -7.59 -4.81
N PHE A 291 0.90 -7.91 -5.65
CA PHE A 291 1.18 -9.28 -6.08
C PHE A 291 1.30 -10.26 -4.91
N GLY A 292 2.04 -9.89 -3.85
CA GLY A 292 2.21 -10.74 -2.67
C GLY A 292 0.91 -11.04 -1.92
N VAL A 293 -0.02 -10.08 -1.83
CA VAL A 293 -1.35 -10.27 -1.23
C VAL A 293 -2.22 -11.14 -2.14
N TRP A 294 -2.23 -10.87 -3.44
CA TRP A 294 -2.96 -11.67 -4.43
C TRP A 294 -2.49 -13.13 -4.42
N LEU A 295 -1.18 -13.37 -4.33
CA LEU A 295 -0.61 -14.71 -4.34
C LEU A 295 -1.11 -15.55 -3.16
N TRP A 296 -1.22 -14.95 -1.97
CA TRP A 296 -1.81 -15.60 -0.79
C TRP A 296 -3.29 -15.90 -0.93
N LEU A 297 -4.06 -15.04 -1.60
CA LEU A 297 -5.47 -15.32 -1.90
C LEU A 297 -5.63 -16.40 -2.97
N ALA A 298 -4.71 -16.45 -3.93
CA ALA A 298 -4.74 -17.36 -5.07
C ALA A 298 -4.30 -18.77 -4.70
N SER A 299 -3.24 -18.87 -3.92
CA SER A 299 -2.64 -20.11 -3.47
C SER A 299 -2.47 -20.01 -1.97
N PRO A 300 -3.58 -20.08 -1.20
CA PRO A 300 -3.46 -20.05 0.25
C PRO A 300 -2.53 -21.19 0.65
N GLU A 301 -1.43 -20.87 1.34
CA GLU A 301 -0.59 -21.91 1.93
C GLU A 301 -1.53 -22.82 2.72
N PRO A 302 -1.35 -24.15 2.65
CA PRO A 302 -2.11 -25.07 3.46
C PRO A 302 -1.74 -24.83 4.94
N TYR A 303 -2.35 -23.83 5.56
CA TYR A 303 -2.46 -23.75 6.99
C TYR A 303 -3.20 -25.01 7.39
N LEU A 304 -2.44 -25.99 7.86
CA LEU A 304 -3.00 -27.23 8.34
C LEU A 304 -4.05 -26.85 9.41
N PRO A 305 -5.32 -27.24 9.23
CA PRO A 305 -6.41 -26.77 10.06
C PRO A 305 -6.05 -26.93 11.54
N VAL A 306 -6.23 -25.85 12.31
CA VAL A 306 -6.20 -25.92 13.76
C VAL A 306 -7.44 -26.73 14.17
N PRO A 307 -7.30 -27.82 14.94
CA PRO A 307 -8.44 -28.59 15.40
C PRO A 307 -9.45 -27.67 16.09
N ALA A 308 -10.73 -27.80 15.75
CA ALA A 308 -11.81 -26.97 16.31
C ALA A 308 -11.89 -26.99 17.86
N ALA A 309 -11.24 -27.97 18.50
CA ALA A 309 -11.12 -28.09 19.95
C ALA A 309 -10.09 -27.13 20.60
N GLY A 310 -9.38 -26.29 19.82
CA GLY A 310 -8.40 -25.34 20.36
C GLY A 310 -7.13 -25.97 20.95
N GLY A 311 -6.99 -27.30 20.85
CA GLY A 311 -5.83 -28.06 21.30
C GLY A 311 -5.44 -29.14 20.29
N MET A 312 -4.15 -29.45 20.25
CA MET A 312 -3.61 -30.59 19.49
C MET A 312 -4.08 -31.91 20.14
N PRO A 313 -4.45 -32.94 19.36
CA PRO A 313 -4.74 -34.26 19.92
C PRO A 313 -3.52 -34.81 20.69
N GLU A 314 -3.78 -35.51 21.79
CA GLU A 314 -2.74 -36.14 22.60
C GLU A 314 -1.88 -37.09 21.73
N GLY A 315 -0.56 -36.87 21.72
CA GLY A 315 0.39 -37.64 20.90
C GLY A 315 0.76 -37.03 19.54
N VAL A 316 0.15 -35.91 19.11
CA VAL A 316 0.55 -35.20 17.89
C VAL A 316 1.49 -34.04 18.24
N LEU A 317 2.79 -34.24 18.02
CA LEU A 317 3.80 -33.19 18.14
C LEU A 317 3.88 -32.41 16.81
N ARG A 318 3.66 -31.09 16.86
CA ARG A 318 4.01 -30.16 15.78
C ARG A 318 5.16 -29.29 16.23
N ASP A 319 6.26 -29.32 15.48
CA ASP A 319 7.43 -28.47 15.75
C ASP A 319 7.16 -26.99 15.44
N ASP A 320 6.22 -26.70 14.54
CA ASP A 320 5.73 -25.35 14.26
C ASP A 320 4.30 -25.14 14.80
N PRO A 321 4.10 -24.29 15.83
CA PRO A 321 2.77 -23.89 16.23
C PRO A 321 2.10 -23.10 15.10
N PRO A 322 0.78 -23.25 14.89
CA PRO A 322 0.06 -22.43 13.91
C PRO A 322 0.25 -20.95 14.25
N ALA A 323 0.39 -20.11 13.22
CA ALA A 323 0.47 -18.66 13.41
C ALA A 323 -0.73 -18.20 14.26
N PRO A 324 -0.49 -17.48 15.37
CA PRO A 324 -1.57 -17.00 16.23
C PRO A 324 -2.54 -16.13 15.42
N ARG A 325 -3.84 -16.45 15.47
CA ARG A 325 -4.86 -15.61 14.84
C ARG A 325 -4.98 -14.27 15.59
N PRO A 326 -5.19 -13.16 14.87
CA PRO A 326 -5.44 -11.86 15.50
C PRO A 326 -6.67 -11.94 16.42
N ARG A 327 -6.65 -11.19 17.53
CA ARG A 327 -7.79 -11.13 18.47
C ARG A 327 -8.94 -10.23 18.00
N HIS A 328 -8.85 -9.70 16.78
CA HIS A 328 -9.82 -8.75 16.22
C HIS A 328 -10.12 -9.08 14.76
N LEU A 329 -11.32 -8.70 14.33
CA LEU A 329 -11.75 -8.80 12.94
C LEU A 329 -10.90 -7.90 12.05
N PHE A 330 -10.71 -8.33 10.80
CA PHE A 330 -10.03 -7.55 9.76
C PHE A 330 -10.69 -6.17 9.60
N ARG A 331 -9.85 -5.18 9.27
CA ARG A 331 -10.26 -3.81 8.95
C ARG A 331 -9.43 -3.31 7.79
N ALA A 332 -10.08 -2.70 6.81
CA ALA A 332 -9.38 -2.05 5.73
C ALA A 332 -8.79 -0.73 6.21
N ASP A 333 -7.63 -0.33 5.69
CA ASP A 333 -7.03 0.95 6.07
C ASP A 333 -7.89 2.13 5.59
N PRO A 334 -8.40 3.00 6.49
CA PRO A 334 -9.29 4.10 6.11
C PRO A 334 -8.57 5.17 5.30
N GLY A 335 -7.28 5.41 5.55
CA GLY A 335 -6.49 6.41 4.85
C GLY A 335 -6.26 6.01 3.39
N VAL A 336 -5.82 4.78 3.15
CA VAL A 336 -5.62 4.24 1.80
C VAL A 336 -6.96 4.10 1.07
N PHE A 337 -8.02 3.71 1.76
CA PHE A 337 -9.38 3.69 1.20
C PHE A 337 -9.81 5.08 0.72
N GLN A 338 -9.75 6.09 1.60
CA GLN A 338 -10.10 7.47 1.26
C GLN A 338 -9.23 7.98 0.09
N HIS A 339 -7.91 7.81 0.20
CA HIS A 339 -6.95 8.25 -0.81
C HIS A 339 -7.25 7.69 -2.20
N THR A 340 -7.60 6.41 -2.25
CA THR A 340 -7.96 5.71 -3.49
C THR A 340 -9.31 6.19 -3.99
N LEU A 341 -10.34 6.21 -3.14
CA LEU A 341 -11.71 6.50 -3.54
C LEU A 341 -11.86 7.91 -4.13
N VAL A 342 -11.23 8.93 -3.53
CA VAL A 342 -11.28 10.30 -4.06
C VAL A 342 -10.64 10.44 -5.44
N ARG A 343 -9.79 9.48 -5.84
CA ARG A 343 -9.14 9.41 -7.16
C ARG A 343 -9.90 8.57 -8.20
N LEU A 344 -11.02 7.97 -7.82
CA LEU A 344 -11.90 7.27 -8.75
C LEU A 344 -12.99 8.22 -9.23
N PRO A 345 -13.20 8.42 -10.55
CA PRO A 345 -14.25 9.30 -11.06
C PRO A 345 -15.66 8.94 -10.55
N ALA A 346 -15.88 7.67 -10.22
CA ALA A 346 -17.12 7.14 -9.64
C ALA A 346 -17.54 7.87 -8.36
N VAL A 347 -16.60 8.40 -7.55
CA VAL A 347 -16.88 9.12 -6.30
C VAL A 347 -17.75 10.37 -6.51
N ARG A 348 -17.96 10.81 -7.75
CA ARG A 348 -18.92 11.87 -8.06
C ARG A 348 -20.37 11.45 -7.82
N SER A 349 -20.66 10.15 -7.71
CA SER A 349 -21.99 9.67 -7.35
C SER A 349 -22.35 10.10 -5.92
N PRO A 350 -23.61 10.52 -5.65
CA PRO A 350 -23.99 10.97 -4.32
C PRO A 350 -23.78 9.91 -3.22
N TRP A 351 -24.03 8.65 -3.53
CA TRP A 351 -23.93 7.55 -2.55
C TRP A 351 -22.47 7.22 -2.16
N LEU A 352 -21.50 7.36 -3.08
CA LEU A 352 -20.08 7.19 -2.73
C LEU A 352 -19.54 8.36 -1.93
N ARG A 353 -20.03 9.58 -2.18
CA ARG A 353 -19.70 10.74 -1.34
C ARG A 353 -20.22 10.58 0.07
N GLU A 354 -21.44 10.07 0.23
CA GLU A 354 -22.02 9.83 1.55
C GLU A 354 -21.18 8.83 2.37
N ILE A 355 -20.65 7.77 1.73
CA ILE A 355 -19.71 6.84 2.39
C ILE A 355 -18.43 7.55 2.82
N LEU A 356 -17.87 8.41 1.96
CA LEU A 356 -16.68 9.18 2.24
C LEU A 356 -16.89 10.16 3.41
N GLU A 357 -18.01 10.88 3.42
CA GLU A 357 -18.39 11.83 4.48
C GLU A 357 -18.62 11.12 5.82
N ASN A 358 -19.14 9.89 5.79
CA ASN A 358 -19.40 9.07 6.98
C ASN A 358 -18.20 8.19 7.40
N LEU A 359 -17.03 8.32 6.77
CA LEU A 359 -15.85 7.46 7.05
C LEU A 359 -15.48 7.41 8.55
N THR A 360 -15.55 8.55 9.25
CA THR A 360 -15.29 8.60 10.70
C THR A 360 -16.29 7.75 11.50
N GLN A 361 -17.56 7.68 11.08
CA GLN A 361 -18.56 6.84 11.72
C GLN A 361 -18.28 5.36 11.44
N HIS A 362 -17.87 5.01 10.21
CA HIS A 362 -17.48 3.65 9.84
C HIS A 362 -16.24 3.15 10.60
N MET A 363 -15.25 4.03 10.85
CA MET A 363 -14.10 3.74 11.72
C MET A 363 -14.55 3.47 13.17
N ARG A 364 -15.47 4.29 13.72
CA ARG A 364 -16.03 4.05 15.06
C ARG A 364 -16.81 2.73 15.16
N ALA A 365 -17.45 2.33 14.06
CA ALA A 365 -18.12 1.03 13.91
C ALA A 365 -17.16 -0.15 13.68
N ARG A 366 -15.83 0.10 13.66
CA ARG A 366 -14.79 -0.93 13.47
C ARG A 366 -14.91 -1.68 12.13
N LEU A 367 -15.35 -0.97 11.08
CA LEU A 367 -15.30 -1.44 9.68
C LEU A 367 -13.94 -1.15 9.04
N PHE A 368 -13.39 0.00 9.40
CA PHE A 368 -12.03 0.47 9.12
C PHE A 368 -11.23 0.59 10.43
#